data_AF-A0A522LFM4-F1
#
_entry.id   AF-A0A522LFM4-F1
#
_cell.length_a   1.000
_cell.length_b   1.000
_cell.length_c   1.000
_cell.angle_alpha   90.00
_cell.angle_beta   90.00
_cell.angle_gamma   90.00
#
_symmetry.space_group_name_H-M   'P 1'
#
loop_
_entity.id
_entity.type
_entity.pdbx_description
1 polymer ?
#
loop_
_entity_poly.entity_id
_entity_poly.type
_entity_poly.pdbx_seq_one_letter_code
_entity_poly.pdbx_strand_id
1 'polypeptide(L)' 'ASDVAMKVSVDALQLFGGYGYMKDYPIEKYVRDAKITQIYEGTNQVQRSIIALQLIKELSK' A
#
# COMPACT_ATOMS: atom_id res chain seq x y z
N ALA A 1 6.99 1.38 -0.83
CA ALA A 1 6.78 -0.05 -0.47
C ALA A 1 5.31 -0.37 -0.20
N SER A 2 4.62 0.44 0.61
CA SER A 2 3.20 0.27 0.96
C SER A 2 2.25 0.15 -0.24
N ASP A 3 2.41 0.99 -1.27
CA ASP A 3 1.59 0.91 -2.50
C ASP A 3 1.77 -0.42 -3.26
N VAL A 4 2.98 -0.97 -3.28
CA VAL A 4 3.26 -2.25 -3.93
C VAL A 4 2.68 -3.40 -3.12
N ALA A 5 2.81 -3.37 -1.80
CA ALA A 5 2.23 -4.38 -0.92
C ALA A 5 0.71 -4.46 -1.11
N MET A 6 0.02 -3.32 -1.10
CA MET A 6 -1.42 -3.27 -1.35
C MET A 6 -1.79 -3.82 -2.73
N LYS A 7 -1.06 -3.43 -3.77
CA LYS A 7 -1.32 -3.91 -5.14
C LYS A 7 -1.18 -5.42 -5.24
N VAL A 8 -0.06 -5.98 -4.78
CA VAL A 8 0.23 -7.42 -4.87
C VAL A 8 -0.78 -8.23 -4.05
N SER A 9 -1.15 -7.78 -2.85
CA SER A 9 -2.16 -8.47 -2.04
C SER A 9 -3.53 -8.48 -2.70
N VAL A 10 -3.93 -7.38 -3.35
CA VAL A 10 -5.20 -7.29 -4.10
C VAL A 10 -5.16 -8.16 -5.36
N ASP A 11 -4.06 -8.15 -6.11
CA ASP A 11 -3.90 -8.97 -7.31
C ASP A 11 -3.96 -10.47 -6.95
N ALA A 12 -3.33 -10.87 -5.84
CA ALA A 12 -3.42 -12.21 -5.30
C ALA A 12 -4.86 -12.56 -4.87
N LEU A 13 -5.56 -11.64 -4.21
CA LEU A 13 -6.96 -11.83 -3.83
C LEU A 13 -7.87 -12.03 -5.04
N GLN A 14 -7.66 -11.25 -6.11
CA GLN A 14 -8.41 -11.38 -7.35
C GLN A 14 -8.14 -12.72 -8.05
N LEU A 15 -6.89 -13.22 -8.01
CA LEU A 15 -6.52 -14.52 -8.57
C LEU A 15 -7.27 -15.68 -7.91
N PHE A 16 -7.47 -15.61 -6.59
CA PHE A 16 -8.20 -16.62 -5.82
C PHE A 16 -9.74 -16.49 -5.95
N GLY A 17 -10.23 -15.41 -6.57
CA GLY A 17 -11.65 -15.16 -6.77
C GLY A 17 -12.44 -15.15 -5.45
N GLY A 18 -13.60 -15.80 -5.44
CA GLY A 18 -14.47 -15.86 -4.24
C GLY A 18 -13.78 -16.49 -3.03
N TYR A 19 -12.90 -17.47 -3.23
CA TYR A 19 -12.15 -18.10 -2.14
C TYR A 19 -11.12 -17.16 -1.50
N GLY A 20 -10.64 -16.16 -2.24
CA GLY A 20 -9.72 -15.14 -1.73
C GLY A 20 -10.36 -14.20 -0.69
N TYR A 21 -11.70 -14.13 -0.66
CA TYR A 21 -12.47 -13.37 0.33
C TYR A 21 -12.90 -14.23 1.54
N MET A 22 -12.76 -15.55 1.47
CA MET A 22 -13.08 -16.45 2.57
C MET A 22 -11.91 -16.52 3.56
N LYS A 23 -12.22 -16.79 4.83
CA LYS A 23 -11.21 -16.93 5.89
C LYS A 23 -10.46 -18.27 5.83
N ASP A 24 -10.80 -19.12 4.87
CA ASP A 24 -10.17 -20.42 4.64
C ASP A 24 -8.73 -20.26 4.14
N TYR A 25 -8.43 -19.14 3.48
CA TYR A 25 -7.09 -18.78 3.01
C TYR A 25 -6.64 -17.45 3.62
N PRO A 26 -5.33 -17.26 3.90
CA PRO A 26 -4.83 -16.06 4.58
C PRO A 26 -4.80 -14.79 3.69
N ILE A 27 -5.24 -14.88 2.43
CA ILE A 27 -5.14 -13.80 1.45
C ILE A 27 -5.95 -12.57 1.87
N GLU A 28 -7.17 -12.75 2.38
CA GLU A 28 -7.99 -11.64 2.89
C GLU A 28 -7.28 -10.88 4.02
N LYS A 29 -6.57 -11.62 4.89
CA LYS A 29 -5.79 -11.04 5.98
C LYS A 29 -4.64 -10.19 5.44
N TYR A 30 -3.93 -10.67 4.42
CA TYR A 30 -2.83 -9.90 3.83
C TYR A 30 -3.30 -8.58 3.22
N VAL A 31 -4.48 -8.53 2.60
CA VAL A 31 -5.04 -7.26 2.09
C VAL A 31 -5.34 -6.30 3.24
N ARG A 32 -5.92 -6.79 4.34
CA ARG A 32 -6.18 -5.97 5.54
C ARG A 32 -4.89 -5.45 6.17
N ASP A 33 -3.90 -6.32 6.33
CA ASP A 33 -2.60 -5.97 6.93
C ASP A 33 -1.78 -5.04 6.01
N ALA A 34 -1.90 -5.18 4.68
CA ALA A 34 -1.25 -4.26 3.74
C ALA A 34 -1.81 -2.84 3.84
N LYS A 35 -3.11 -2.69 4.16
CA LYS A 35 -3.78 -1.38 4.17
C LYS A 35 -3.23 -0.44 5.24
N ILE A 36 -2.90 -0.94 6.43
CA ILE A 36 -2.38 -0.11 7.52
C ILE A 36 -1.05 0.55 7.14
N THR A 37 -0.25 -0.10 6.29
CA THR A 37 1.04 0.44 5.83
C THR A 37 0.91 1.70 4.97
N GLN A 38 -0.28 1.99 4.43
CA GLN A 38 -0.54 3.22 3.66
C GLN A 38 -0.94 4.41 4.54
N ILE A 39 -1.22 4.17 5.84
CA ILE A 39 -1.80 5.14 6.77
C ILE A 39 -0.84 5.43 7.92
N TYR A 40 -0.23 4.38 8.48
CA TYR A 40 0.69 4.48 9.61
C TYR A 40 2.06 5.07 9.20
N GLU A 41 2.73 5.76 10.12
CA GLU A 41 4.00 6.50 9.90
C GLU A 41 3.95 7.53 8.76
N GLY A 42 2.79 8.14 8.57
CA GLY A 42 2.55 9.13 7.53
C GLY A 42 1.91 8.50 6.29
N THR A 43 0.79 9.07 5.87
CA THR A 43 0.05 8.57 4.72
C THR A 43 0.87 8.66 3.44
N ASN A 44 0.59 7.82 2.45
CA ASN A 44 1.32 7.84 1.18
C ASN A 44 1.25 9.22 0.49
N GLN A 45 0.18 9.99 0.69
CA GLN A 45 0.06 11.36 0.21
C GLN A 45 1.02 12.31 0.95
N VAL A 46 1.09 12.24 2.28
CA VAL A 46 2.01 13.06 3.08
C VAL A 46 3.46 12.75 2.71
N GLN A 47 3.80 11.46 2.57
CA GLN A 47 5.13 11.04 2.13
C GLN A 47 5.47 11.60 0.74
N ARG A 48 4.52 11.56 -0.22
CA ARG A 48 4.70 12.19 -1.54
C ARG A 48 4.91 13.71 -1.45
N SER A 49 4.16 14.41 -0.61
CA SER A 49 4.34 15.85 -0.40
C SER A 49 5.71 16.19 0.17
N ILE A 50 6.20 15.43 1.15
CA ILE A 50 7.54 15.62 1.73
C ILE A 50 8.62 15.43 0.67
N ILE A 51 8.52 14.37 -0.14
CA ILE A 51 9.46 14.12 -1.25
C ILE A 51 9.42 15.27 -2.27
N ALA A 52 8.22 15.76 -2.62
CA ALA A 52 8.07 16.88 -3.56
C ALA A 52 8.73 18.17 -3.04
N LEU A 53 8.55 18.50 -1.75
CA LEU A 53 9.19 19.66 -1.13
C LEU A 53 10.72 19.53 -1.11
N GLN A 54 11.23 18.34 -0.82
CA GLN A 54 12.67 18.08 -0.83
C GLN A 54 13.25 18.22 -2.25
N LEU A 55 12.57 17.71 -3.28
CA LEU A 55 12.96 17.86 -4.67
C LEU A 55 13.00 19.34 -5.11
N ILE A 56 11.98 20.13 -4.74
CA ILE A 56 11.93 21.57 -5.05
C ILE A 56 13.11 22.30 -4.39
N LYS A 57 13.45 21.94 -3.14
CA LYS A 57 14.58 22.54 -2.42
C LYS A 57 15.92 22.20 -3.06
N GLU A 58 16.09 21.00 -3.58
CA GLU A 58 17.30 20.59 -4.30
C GLU A 58 17.43 21.30 -5.65
N LEU A 59 16.33 21.51 -6.37
CA LEU A 59 16.32 22.23 -7.65
C LEU A 59 16.51 23.75 -7.52
N SER A 60 16.18 24.32 -6.35
CA SER A 60 16.36 25.75 -6.05
C SER A 60 17.80 26.10 -5.62
N LYS A 61 18.66 25.10 -5.42
CA LYS A 61 20.10 25.27 -5.23
C LYS A 61 20.83 25.28 -6.57
#